data_AF-A0A150IVA2-F1
#
_entry.id   AF-A0A150IVA2-F1
#
_cell.length_a   1.000
_cell.length_b   1.000
_cell.length_c   1.000
_cell.angle_alpha   90.00
_cell.angle_beta   90.00
_cell.angle_gamma   90.00
#
_symmetry.space_group_name_H-M   'P 1'
#
loop_
_entity.id
_entity.type
_entity.pdbx_description
1 polymer ?
#
loop_
_entity_poly.entity_id
_entity_poly.type
_entity_poly.pdbx_seq_one_letter_code
_entity_poly.pdbx_strand_id
1 'polypeptide(L)'
;MPNDVPTLPTATVTVAVLNNSKLPIHAELKASYNNRLKTVDSLQSQILKKLPEGCKQNGVSSEGCSVSPNVKTMWSQAEQYIQNAKKTGNVIKAVNDLKKAKELLEQILTKI
;
A
#
# COMPACT_ATOMS: atom_id res chain seq x y z
N MET A 1 68.35 -19.65 19.36
CA MET A 1 66.97 -19.79 19.86
C MET A 1 66.17 -18.61 19.29
N PRO A 2 65.10 -18.85 18.52
CA PRO A 2 64.35 -17.79 17.84
C PRO A 2 63.48 -17.00 18.83
N ASN A 3 63.41 -15.69 18.64
CA ASN A 3 62.58 -14.78 19.43
C ASN A 3 61.13 -14.86 18.95
N ASP A 4 60.24 -15.37 19.79
CA ASP A 4 58.79 -15.30 19.62
C ASP A 4 58.31 -13.85 19.75
N VAL A 5 57.87 -13.26 18.63
CA VAL A 5 57.16 -11.98 18.62
C VAL A 5 55.67 -12.26 18.83
N PRO A 6 55.00 -11.67 19.84
CA PRO A 6 53.57 -11.86 20.00
C PRO A 6 52.83 -11.05 18.94
N THR A 7 52.27 -11.71 17.93
CA THR A 7 51.29 -11.11 17.03
C THR A 7 50.00 -10.85 17.80
N LEU A 8 49.80 -9.60 18.20
CA LEU A 8 48.57 -9.12 18.79
C LEU A 8 47.43 -9.27 17.76
N PRO A 9 46.34 -10.00 18.06
CA PRO A 9 45.22 -10.07 17.14
C PRO A 9 44.59 -8.67 17.04
N THR A 10 44.65 -8.07 15.84
CA THR A 10 43.91 -6.85 15.54
C THR A 10 42.43 -7.21 15.52
N ALA A 11 41.71 -6.86 16.59
CA ALA A 11 40.27 -7.00 16.63
C ALA A 11 39.68 -5.98 15.65
N THR A 12 39.35 -6.44 14.45
CA THR A 12 38.56 -5.66 13.50
C THR A 12 37.16 -5.54 14.09
N VAL A 13 36.88 -4.42 14.74
CA VAL A 13 35.52 -4.09 15.17
C VAL A 13 34.73 -3.80 13.92
N THR A 14 34.01 -4.79 13.41
CA THR A 14 32.96 -4.56 12.42
C THR A 14 31.92 -3.71 13.13
N VAL A 15 31.93 -2.40 12.88
CA VAL A 15 30.83 -1.53 13.23
C VAL A 15 29.66 -1.98 12.37
N ALA A 16 28.88 -2.93 12.87
CA ALA A 16 27.55 -3.16 12.35
C ALA A 16 26.82 -1.83 12.55
N VAL A 17 26.59 -1.13 11.44
CA VAL A 17 25.66 0.00 11.39
C VAL A 17 24.30 -0.61 11.72
N LEU A 18 24.00 -0.68 13.02
CA LEU A 18 22.67 -0.86 13.53
C LEU A 18 21.92 0.38 13.05
N ASN A 19 21.28 0.24 11.90
CA ASN A 19 20.35 1.21 11.37
C ASN A 19 19.09 1.18 12.23
N ASN A 20 19.24 1.48 13.53
CA ASN A 20 18.19 1.71 14.49
C ASN A 20 17.63 3.11 14.24
N SER A 21 17.22 3.36 12.98
CA SER A 21 16.37 4.49 12.64
C SER A 21 15.05 4.25 13.36
N LYS A 22 15.02 4.64 14.63
CA LYS A 22 13.83 4.73 15.46
C LYS A 22 13.05 5.92 14.90
N LEU A 23 12.54 5.76 13.68
CA LEU A 23 11.63 6.71 13.09
C LEU A 23 10.51 6.84 14.11
N PRO A 24 10.13 8.07 14.50
CA PRO A 24 9.01 8.23 15.40
C PRO A 24 7.83 7.49 14.77
N ILE A 25 7.12 6.68 15.57
CA ILE A 25 6.06 5.76 15.10
C ILE A 25 5.08 6.49 14.17
N HIS A 26 4.86 7.79 14.38
CA HIS A 26 4.03 8.65 13.52
C HIS A 26 4.57 8.84 12.09
N ALA A 27 5.88 8.91 11.89
CA ALA A 27 6.49 9.00 10.56
C ALA A 27 6.36 7.68 9.79
N GLU A 28 6.57 6.54 10.46
CA GLU A 28 6.38 5.22 9.85
C GLU A 28 4.90 4.96 9.50
N LEU A 29 3.98 5.35 10.40
CA LEU A 29 2.54 5.23 10.14
C LEU A 29 2.10 6.08 8.96
N LYS A 30 2.60 7.31 8.86
CA LYS A 30 2.31 8.21 7.74
C LYS A 30 2.89 7.68 6.42
N ALA A 31 4.11 7.13 6.44
CA ALA A 31 4.71 6.49 5.28
C ALA A 31 3.89 5.25 4.84
N SER A 32 3.45 4.42 5.79
CA SER A 32 2.58 3.27 5.54
C SER A 32 1.24 3.68 4.91
N TYR A 33 0.60 4.73 5.44
CA TYR A 33 -0.60 5.31 4.85
C TYR A 33 -0.37 5.76 3.40
N ASN A 34 0.68 6.54 3.15
CA ASN A 34 1.00 7.05 1.81
C ASN A 34 1.27 5.92 0.81
N ASN A 35 2.03 4.90 1.21
CA ASN A 35 2.31 3.74 0.36
C ASN A 35 1.04 2.94 0.04
N ARG A 36 0.15 2.77 1.02
CA ARG A 36 -1.14 2.10 0.80
C ARG A 36 -2.05 2.89 -0.12
N LEU A 37 -2.09 4.21 0.04
CA LEU A 37 -2.87 5.08 -0.83
C LEU A 37 -2.38 4.97 -2.28
N LYS A 38 -1.07 5.07 -2.51
CA LYS A 38 -0.46 4.86 -3.83
C LYS A 38 -0.79 3.48 -4.42
N THR A 39 -0.79 2.44 -3.60
CA THR A 39 -1.13 1.08 -4.04
C THR A 39 -2.59 1.01 -4.50
N VAL A 40 -3.50 1.57 -3.72
CA VAL A 40 -4.92 1.63 -4.04
C VAL A 40 -5.18 2.45 -5.32
N ASP A 41 -4.56 3.62 -5.46
CA ASP A 41 -4.68 4.46 -6.66
C ASP A 41 -4.15 3.73 -7.92
N SER A 42 -3.04 2.99 -7.77
CA SER A 42 -2.50 2.15 -8.84
C SER A 42 -3.46 1.05 -9.25
N LEU A 43 -4.08 0.36 -8.28
CA LEU A 43 -5.08 -0.68 -8.56
C LEU A 43 -6.32 -0.10 -9.24
N GLN A 44 -6.85 1.03 -8.76
CA GLN A 44 -7.96 1.73 -9.41
C GLN A 44 -7.62 2.05 -10.87
N SER A 45 -6.44 2.59 -11.13
CA SER A 45 -5.98 2.91 -12.48
C SER A 45 -5.87 1.66 -13.38
N GLN A 46 -5.37 0.55 -12.85
CA GLN A 46 -5.26 -0.72 -13.59
C GLN A 46 -6.64 -1.30 -13.93
N ILE A 47 -7.57 -1.26 -12.98
CA ILE A 47 -8.96 -1.69 -13.21
C ILE A 47 -9.58 -0.80 -14.28
N LEU A 48 -9.55 0.52 -14.12
CA LEU A 48 -10.12 1.46 -15.07
C LEU A 48 -9.59 1.22 -16.49
N LYS A 49 -8.30 0.91 -16.67
CA LYS A 49 -7.74 0.56 -17.99
C LYS A 49 -8.38 -0.68 -18.62
N LYS A 50 -8.67 -1.71 -17.83
CA LYS A 50 -9.31 -2.97 -18.24
C LYS A 50 -10.81 -2.85 -18.44
N LEU A 51 -11.45 -1.85 -17.83
CA LEU A 51 -12.89 -1.63 -17.99
C LEU A 51 -13.26 -1.10 -19.39
N PRO A 52 -14.47 -1.42 -19.88
CA PRO A 52 -14.97 -0.89 -21.14
C PRO A 52 -15.11 0.64 -21.09
N GLU A 53 -15.04 1.30 -22.25
CA GLU A 53 -14.99 2.77 -22.34
C GLU A 53 -16.18 3.48 -21.66
N GLY A 54 -17.37 2.89 -21.71
CA GLY A 54 -18.56 3.42 -21.03
C GLY A 54 -18.38 3.57 -19.51
N CYS A 55 -17.54 2.73 -18.89
CA CYS A 55 -17.20 2.83 -17.47
C CYS A 55 -16.19 3.93 -17.16
N LYS A 56 -15.27 4.20 -18.09
CA LYS A 56 -14.24 5.24 -17.93
C LYS A 56 -14.87 6.63 -17.98
N GLN A 57 -15.86 6.81 -18.85
CA GLN A 57 -16.54 8.09 -19.08
C GLN A 57 -17.59 8.40 -18.01
N ASN A 58 -18.42 7.42 -17.66
CA ASN A 58 -19.57 7.63 -16.76
C ASN A 58 -19.29 7.20 -15.31
N GLY A 59 -18.15 6.56 -15.05
CA GLY A 59 -17.81 5.97 -13.76
C GLY A 59 -18.30 4.52 -13.64
N VAL A 60 -17.57 3.71 -12.87
CA VAL A 60 -17.81 2.26 -12.74
C VAL A 60 -19.18 1.94 -12.13
N SER A 61 -19.66 2.80 -11.23
CA SER A 61 -20.95 2.64 -10.56
C SER A 61 -22.14 3.14 -11.38
N SER A 62 -21.93 3.69 -12.58
CA SER A 62 -23.00 4.19 -13.43
C SER A 62 -23.76 3.07 -14.15
N GLU A 63 -25.00 3.34 -14.57
CA GLU A 63 -25.77 2.43 -15.42
C GLU A 63 -25.12 2.23 -16.80
N GLY A 64 -24.42 3.24 -17.32
CA GLY A 64 -23.67 3.18 -18.59
C GLY A 64 -22.40 2.32 -18.56
N CYS A 65 -22.03 1.75 -17.41
CA CYS A 65 -20.91 0.83 -17.27
C CYS A 65 -21.37 -0.63 -17.35
N SER A 66 -20.99 -1.34 -18.42
CA SER A 66 -21.33 -2.76 -18.67
C SER A 66 -20.44 -3.74 -17.89
N VAL A 67 -20.31 -3.55 -16.57
CA VAL A 67 -19.66 -4.52 -15.67
C VAL A 67 -20.68 -5.24 -14.81
N SER A 68 -20.32 -6.40 -14.28
CA SER A 68 -21.21 -7.16 -13.40
C SER A 68 -21.66 -6.33 -12.18
N PRO A 69 -22.90 -6.50 -11.70
CA PRO A 69 -23.39 -5.81 -10.49
C PRO A 69 -22.48 -6.02 -9.29
N ASN A 70 -21.89 -7.21 -9.16
CA ASN A 70 -20.93 -7.52 -8.11
C ASN A 70 -19.68 -6.61 -8.19
N VAL A 71 -19.13 -6.41 -9.39
CA VAL A 71 -17.99 -5.48 -9.59
C VAL A 71 -18.36 -4.05 -9.23
N LYS A 72 -19.57 -3.57 -9.58
CA LYS A 72 -20.05 -2.24 -9.19
C LYS A 72 -20.14 -2.06 -7.67
N THR A 73 -20.66 -3.08 -6.98
CA THR A 73 -20.77 -3.08 -5.52
C THR A 73 -19.40 -3.05 -4.85
N MET A 74 -18.48 -3.92 -5.26
CA MET A 74 -17.11 -3.94 -4.72
C MET A 74 -16.37 -2.62 -5.01
N TRP A 75 -16.56 -2.05 -6.20
CA TRP A 75 -15.96 -0.77 -6.56
C TRP A 75 -16.47 0.36 -5.66
N SER A 76 -17.79 0.47 -5.52
CA SER A 76 -18.43 1.48 -4.66
C SER A 76 -17.98 1.35 -3.20
N GLN A 77 -17.88 0.12 -2.68
CA GLN A 77 -17.38 -0.14 -1.33
C GLN A 77 -15.90 0.27 -1.19
N ALA A 78 -15.06 -0.05 -2.18
CA ALA A 78 -13.66 0.35 -2.18
C ALA A 78 -13.50 1.88 -2.16
N GLU A 79 -14.27 2.60 -2.98
CA GLU A 79 -14.29 4.06 -2.99
C GLU A 79 -14.73 4.63 -1.63
N GLN A 80 -15.76 4.05 -1.01
CA GLN A 80 -16.20 4.47 0.31
C GLN A 80 -15.09 4.30 1.36
N TYR A 81 -14.38 3.17 1.37
CA TYR A 81 -13.24 2.97 2.26
C TYR A 81 -12.11 3.99 2.02
N ILE A 82 -11.79 4.29 0.75
CA ILE A 82 -10.78 5.31 0.41
C ILE A 82 -11.19 6.69 0.93
N GLN A 83 -12.46 7.06 0.76
CA GLN A 83 -12.98 8.35 1.24
C GLN A 83 -12.99 8.41 2.76
N ASN A 84 -13.37 7.33 3.45
CA ASN A 84 -13.30 7.23 4.90
C ASN A 84 -11.86 7.40 5.40
N ALA A 85 -10.90 6.74 4.73
CA ALA A 85 -9.49 6.86 5.05
C ALA A 85 -8.95 8.30 4.90
N LYS A 86 -9.44 9.04 3.90
CA LYS A 86 -9.07 10.46 3.70
C LYS A 86 -9.71 11.39 4.74
N LYS A 87 -10.93 11.08 5.21
CA LYS A 87 -11.71 11.95 6.12
C LYS A 87 -11.47 11.69 7.60
N THR A 88 -11.06 10.49 8.00
CA THR A 88 -11.12 10.06 9.40
C THR A 88 -10.14 10.77 10.35
N GLY A 89 -9.07 11.40 9.87
CA GLY A 89 -8.01 12.01 10.70
C GLY A 89 -7.17 11.02 11.54
N ASN A 90 -7.68 9.81 11.78
CA ASN A 90 -7.01 8.72 12.47
C ASN A 90 -6.25 7.84 11.46
N VAL A 91 -4.92 7.92 11.50
CA VAL A 91 -4.03 7.21 10.55
C VAL A 91 -4.15 5.69 10.66
N ILE A 92 -4.36 5.12 11.86
CA ILE A 92 -4.52 3.67 12.05
C ILE A 92 -5.80 3.20 11.33
N LYS A 93 -6.92 3.89 11.57
CA LYS A 93 -8.18 3.58 10.91
C LYS A 93 -8.08 3.76 9.40
N ALA A 94 -7.43 4.83 8.96
CA ALA A 94 -7.21 5.11 7.55
C ALA A 94 -6.38 4.01 6.85
N VAL A 95 -5.32 3.53 7.50
CA VAL A 95 -4.50 2.40 7.02
C VAL A 95 -5.31 1.11 6.89
N ASN A 96 -6.24 0.86 7.81
CA ASN A 96 -7.14 -0.30 7.78
C ASN A 96 -8.21 -0.17 6.69
N ASP A 97 -8.81 1.00 6.54
CA ASP A 97 -9.77 1.28 5.48
C ASP A 97 -9.11 1.12 4.09
N LEU A 98 -7.89 1.64 3.92
CA LEU A 98 -7.12 1.42 2.69
C LEU A 98 -6.77 -0.06 2.45
N LYS A 99 -6.59 -0.86 3.52
CA LYS A 99 -6.39 -2.31 3.40
C LYS A 99 -7.62 -2.97 2.79
N LYS A 100 -8.82 -2.65 3.31
CA LYS A 100 -10.08 -3.18 2.80
C LYS A 100 -10.36 -2.74 1.37
N ALA A 101 -10.08 -1.47 1.06
CA ALA A 101 -10.17 -0.95 -0.31
C ALA A 101 -9.26 -1.75 -1.26
N LYS A 102 -8.01 -1.99 -0.87
CA LYS A 102 -7.06 -2.80 -1.64
C LYS A 102 -7.62 -4.21 -1.91
N GLU A 103 -8.07 -4.92 -0.87
CA GLU A 103 -8.60 -6.29 -0.98
C GLU A 103 -9.81 -6.37 -1.94
N LEU A 104 -10.69 -5.37 -1.94
CA LEU A 104 -11.81 -5.29 -2.87
C LEU A 104 -11.35 -5.03 -4.32
N LEU A 105 -10.38 -4.13 -4.52
CA LEU A 105 -9.85 -3.84 -5.86
C LEU A 105 -9.08 -5.04 -6.43
N GLU A 106 -8.31 -5.76 -5.61
CA GLU A 106 -7.67 -7.01 -6.03
C GLU A 106 -8.70 -8.08 -6.42
N GLN A 107 -9.82 -8.19 -5.69
CA GLN A 107 -10.93 -9.06 -6.07
C GLN A 107 -11.62 -8.64 -7.38
N ILE A 108 -11.70 -7.34 -7.66
CA ILE A 108 -12.22 -6.87 -8.95
C ILE A 108 -11.28 -7.29 -10.08
N LEU A 109 -9.96 -7.15 -9.91
CA LEU A 109 -8.97 -7.53 -10.92
C LEU A 109 -9.03 -9.00 -11.33
N THR A 110 -9.45 -9.90 -10.42
CA THR A 110 -9.61 -11.33 -10.75
C THR A 110 -10.93 -11.65 -11.45
N LYS A 111 -11.85 -10.67 -11.54
CA LYS A 111 -13.19 -10.82 -12.09
C LYS A 111 -13.42 -10.01 -13.38
N ILE A 112 -12.44 -9.25 -13.84
CA ILE A 112 -12.49 -8.42 -15.06
C ILE A 112 -11.45 -8.83 -16.10
#